data_AF-A0A5J4NHE7-F1
#
_entry.id   AF-A0A5J4NHE7-F1
#
_cell.length_a   1.000
_cell.length_b   1.000
_cell.length_c   1.000
_cell.angle_alpha   90.00
_cell.angle_beta   90.00
_cell.angle_gamma   90.00
#
_symmetry.space_group_name_H-M   'P 1'
#
loop_
_entity.id
_entity.type
_entity.pdbx_description
1 polymer ?
#
loop_
_entity_poly.entity_id
_entity_poly.type
_entity_poly.pdbx_seq_one_letter_code
_entity_poly.pdbx_strand_id
1 'polypeptide(L)'
;MCCAVADCPFTVSTLEETYGISLEIAYDIAHKFLTGTLRFSMFRIVVDKAGKAFHLSFDDRISLSALGFQVKYGKYTVDKTPSPGLFDIIGRRRISQWATLGDMDASKARWEFVYRIYQLCPLFTSYLEAYSRNAKKQQESTMTT
;
A
#
# COMPACT_ATOMS: atom_id res chain seq x y z
N MET A 1 14.00 3.58 -28.55
CA MET A 1 14.37 4.36 -27.34
C MET A 1 13.53 3.84 -26.19
N CYS A 2 13.95 2.72 -25.59
CA CYS A 2 13.28 2.12 -24.45
C CYS A 2 14.05 2.60 -23.21
N CYS A 3 13.44 3.47 -22.40
CA CYS A 3 14.04 3.86 -21.13
C CYS A 3 14.11 2.62 -20.23
N ALA A 4 15.34 2.26 -19.85
CA ALA A 4 15.63 1.31 -18.81
C ALA A 4 14.99 1.79 -17.51
N VAL A 5 14.02 1.04 -17.00
CA VAL A 5 13.38 1.24 -15.69
C VAL A 5 13.91 0.20 -14.68
N ALA A 6 15.12 -0.30 -14.90
CA ALA A 6 15.80 -1.21 -14.01
C ALA A 6 16.77 -0.41 -13.12
N ASP A 7 16.64 -0.59 -11.81
CA ASP A 7 17.62 -0.26 -10.78
C ASP A 7 17.64 1.15 -10.16
N CYS A 8 16.48 1.77 -9.97
CA CYS A 8 16.36 2.73 -8.86
C CYS A 8 15.90 1.99 -7.59
N PRO A 9 16.74 1.86 -6.54
CA PRO A 9 16.26 1.40 -5.25
C PRO A 9 15.30 2.47 -4.74
N PHE A 10 14.00 2.21 -4.82
CA PHE A 10 12.97 3.10 -4.30
C PHE A 10 13.13 3.17 -2.78
N THR A 11 13.91 4.12 -2.28
CA THR A 11 14.15 4.30 -0.85
C THR A 11 13.12 5.26 -0.26
N VAL A 12 12.94 5.23 1.07
CA VAL A 12 12.12 6.22 1.79
C VAL A 12 12.55 7.64 1.42
N SER A 13 13.87 7.88 1.33
CA SER A 13 14.46 9.16 0.96
C SER A 13 14.03 9.64 -0.43
N THR A 14 13.97 8.73 -1.41
CA THR A 14 13.50 9.06 -2.77
C THR A 14 12.05 9.54 -2.77
N LEU A 15 11.20 8.97 -1.90
CA LEU A 15 9.80 9.37 -1.81
C LEU A 15 9.64 10.78 -1.22
N GLU A 16 10.43 11.10 -0.19
CA GLU A 16 10.47 12.42 0.43
C GLU A 16 11.09 13.47 -0.52
N GLU A 17 12.20 13.14 -1.19
CA GLU A 17 12.89 14.05 -2.12
C GLU A 17 12.07 14.32 -3.39
N THR A 18 11.41 13.29 -3.94
CA THR A 18 10.71 13.40 -5.22
C THR A 18 9.30 13.97 -5.07
N TYR A 19 8.57 13.52 -4.05
CA TYR A 19 7.16 13.88 -3.88
C TYR A 19 6.90 14.85 -2.72
N GLY A 20 7.83 14.98 -1.77
CA GLY A 20 7.66 15.80 -0.57
C GLY A 20 6.60 15.24 0.39
N ILE A 21 6.41 13.92 0.40
CA ILE A 21 5.36 13.24 1.16
C ILE A 21 6.02 12.34 2.21
N SER A 22 5.54 12.36 3.46
CA SER A 22 6.02 11.45 4.50
C SER A 22 5.54 10.02 4.27
N LEU A 23 6.28 9.04 4.80
CA LEU A 23 5.94 7.62 4.67
C LEU A 23 4.53 7.28 5.19
N GLU A 24 4.06 7.97 6.23
CA GLU A 24 2.71 7.77 6.78
C GLU A 24 1.62 8.22 5.81
N ILE A 25 1.79 9.41 5.22
CA ILE A 25 0.85 9.94 4.24
C ILE A 25 0.88 9.07 2.97
N ALA A 26 2.05 8.63 2.54
CA ALA A 26 2.20 7.73 1.40
C ALA A 26 1.50 6.39 1.62
N TYR A 27 1.62 5.82 2.82
CA TYR A 27 0.87 4.62 3.21
C TYR A 27 -0.64 4.85 3.18
N ASP A 28 -1.12 5.98 3.71
CA ASP A 28 -2.55 6.32 3.69
C ASP A 28 -3.09 6.50 2.27
N ILE A 29 -2.31 7.15 1.39
CA ILE A 29 -2.62 7.30 -0.02
C ILE A 29 -2.67 5.93 -0.68
N ALA A 30 -1.65 5.10 -0.47
CA ALA A 30 -1.57 3.73 -0.99
C ALA A 30 -2.77 2.89 -0.52
N HIS A 31 -3.08 2.95 0.77
CA HIS A 31 -4.22 2.24 1.33
C HIS A 31 -5.55 2.74 0.72
N LYS A 32 -5.76 4.06 0.59
CA LYS A 32 -6.96 4.64 -0.06
C LYS A 32 -7.07 4.27 -1.53
N PHE A 33 -5.95 4.29 -2.25
CA PHE A 33 -5.87 3.90 -3.67
C PHE A 33 -6.38 2.47 -3.90
N LEU A 34 -6.09 1.57 -2.96
CA LEU A 34 -6.46 0.15 -3.07
C LEU A 34 -7.82 -0.18 -2.46
N THR A 35 -8.26 0.59 -1.46
CA THR A 35 -9.47 0.31 -0.67
C THR A 35 -10.69 1.12 -1.06
N GLY A 36 -10.58 1.97 -2.10
CA GLY A 36 -11.63 2.84 -2.66
C GLY A 36 -13.03 2.59 -2.09
N THR A 37 -13.29 3.23 -0.95
CA THR A 37 -14.58 3.30 -0.24
C THR A 37 -15.33 1.96 -0.08
N LEU A 38 -14.88 1.11 0.84
CA LEU A 38 -15.67 0.51 1.93
C LEU A 38 -14.92 -0.66 2.59
N ARG A 39 -15.08 -0.72 3.92
CA ARG A 39 -14.46 -1.62 4.90
C ARG A 39 -14.37 -3.07 4.43
N PHE A 40 -13.14 -3.56 4.25
CA PHE A 40 -12.75 -4.97 4.43
C PHE A 40 -13.52 -6.02 3.62
N SER A 41 -13.61 -5.87 2.30
CA SER A 41 -13.88 -7.01 1.40
C SER A 41 -12.71 -7.19 0.42
N MET A 42 -11.73 -7.99 0.86
CA MET A 42 -10.82 -8.77 0.00
C MET A 42 -10.22 -8.03 -1.22
N PHE A 43 -9.60 -6.86 -0.99
CA PHE A 43 -8.74 -6.13 -1.95
C PHE A 43 -9.23 -6.22 -3.41
N ARG A 44 -10.27 -5.44 -3.69
CA ARG A 44 -10.88 -5.31 -5.01
C ARG A 44 -9.87 -4.78 -6.03
N ILE A 45 -10.11 -5.20 -7.26
CA ILE A 45 -9.55 -4.70 -8.52
C ILE A 45 -9.52 -3.16 -8.48
N VAL A 46 -8.35 -2.55 -8.65
CA VAL A 46 -8.26 -1.09 -8.83
C VAL A 46 -8.72 -0.83 -10.26
N VAL A 47 -9.99 -0.44 -10.42
CA VAL A 47 -10.53 -0.02 -11.71
C VAL A 47 -10.27 1.47 -11.85
N ASP A 48 -9.43 1.83 -12.81
CA ASP A 48 -9.19 3.22 -13.15
C ASP A 48 -10.48 3.89 -13.66
N LYS A 49 -10.57 5.22 -13.54
CA LYS A 49 -11.63 6.02 -14.19
C LYS A 49 -11.59 5.90 -15.72
N ALA A 50 -10.52 5.34 -16.30
CA ALA A 50 -10.41 4.98 -17.72
C ALA A 50 -10.85 3.53 -18.05
N GLY A 51 -11.43 2.79 -17.10
CA GLY A 51 -11.99 1.44 -17.34
C GLY A 51 -10.97 0.31 -17.42
N LYS A 52 -9.67 0.58 -17.15
CA LYS A 52 -8.64 -0.46 -17.04
C LYS A 52 -8.62 -1.00 -15.61
N ALA A 53 -9.04 -2.26 -15.47
CA ALA A 53 -8.98 -3.02 -14.24
C ALA A 53 -7.55 -3.50 -13.99
N PHE A 54 -6.87 -2.94 -12.99
CA PHE A 54 -5.63 -3.51 -12.49
C PHE A 54 -5.98 -4.64 -11.50
N HIS A 55 -5.73 -5.87 -11.94
CA HIS A 55 -5.90 -7.06 -11.11
C HIS A 55 -4.59 -7.40 -10.43
N LEU A 56 -4.56 -7.27 -9.11
CA LEU A 56 -3.48 -7.87 -8.34
C LEU A 56 -3.54 -9.38 -8.39
N SER A 57 -2.37 -10.02 -8.42
CA SER A 57 -2.29 -11.45 -8.24
C SER A 57 -2.90 -11.86 -6.89
N PHE A 58 -3.28 -13.13 -6.76
CA PHE A 58 -3.76 -13.63 -5.49
C PHE A 58 -2.70 -13.47 -4.39
N ASP A 59 -1.45 -13.82 -4.68
CA ASP A 59 -0.36 -13.77 -3.71
C ASP A 59 -0.01 -12.34 -3.30
N ASP A 60 -0.07 -11.37 -4.22
CA ASP A 60 0.16 -9.95 -3.90
C ASP A 60 -0.93 -9.40 -2.97
N ARG A 61 -2.19 -9.79 -3.17
CA ARG A 61 -3.30 -9.40 -2.27
C ARG A 61 -3.11 -9.96 -0.86
N ILE A 62 -2.65 -11.20 -0.74
CA ILE A 62 -2.34 -11.83 0.55
C ILE A 62 -1.16 -11.13 1.22
N SER A 63 -0.11 -10.87 0.45
CA SER A 63 1.10 -10.14 0.83
C SER A 63 0.81 -8.74 1.36
N LEU A 64 0.02 -7.94 0.63
CA LEU A 64 -0.39 -6.60 1.06
C LEU A 64 -1.32 -6.65 2.27
N SER A 65 -2.19 -7.66 2.37
CA SER A 65 -3.03 -7.86 3.57
C SER A 65 -2.18 -8.13 4.82
N ALA A 66 -1.14 -8.97 4.70
CA ALA A 66 -0.24 -9.29 5.79
C ALA A 66 0.55 -8.08 6.27
N LEU A 67 1.07 -7.26 5.34
CA LEU A 67 1.74 -6.00 5.66
C LEU A 67 0.78 -5.02 6.37
N GLY A 68 -0.46 -4.90 5.90
CA GLY A 68 -1.48 -4.08 6.56
C GLY A 68 -1.82 -4.57 7.98
N PHE A 69 -1.83 -5.89 8.21
CA PHE A 69 -1.97 -6.44 9.56
C PHE A 69 -0.77 -6.12 10.45
N GLN A 70 0.46 -6.20 9.94
CA GLN A 70 1.65 -5.82 10.68
C GLN A 70 1.61 -4.33 11.09
N VAL A 71 1.20 -3.43 10.19
CA VAL A 71 1.07 -1.99 10.51
C VAL A 71 0.00 -1.73 11.57
N LYS A 72 -1.13 -2.45 11.51
CA LYS A 72 -2.28 -2.19 12.39
C LYS A 72 -2.20 -2.89 13.74
N TYR A 73 -1.75 -4.13 13.74
CA TYR A 73 -1.78 -5.03 14.91
C TYR A 73 -0.37 -5.39 15.42
N GLY A 74 0.68 -5.06 14.67
CA GLY A 74 2.05 -5.43 14.99
C GLY A 74 2.33 -6.91 14.70
N LYS A 75 3.28 -7.48 15.44
CA LYS A 75 3.67 -8.89 15.33
C LYS A 75 2.49 -9.83 15.55
N TYR A 76 2.37 -10.83 14.67
CA TYR A 76 1.39 -11.89 14.81
C TYR A 76 1.52 -12.60 16.16
N THR A 77 0.41 -12.70 16.89
CA THR A 77 0.29 -13.46 18.14
C THR A 77 -0.96 -14.33 18.05
N VAL A 78 -0.83 -15.62 18.39
CA VAL A 78 -1.94 -16.59 18.30
C VAL A 78 -3.12 -16.16 19.19
N ASP A 79 -2.84 -15.57 20.35
CA ASP A 79 -3.87 -15.15 21.31
C ASP A 79 -4.76 -14.00 20.81
N LYS A 80 -4.24 -13.18 19.88
CA LYS A 80 -4.92 -11.98 19.39
C LYS A 80 -5.72 -12.23 18.11
N THR A 81 -5.55 -13.39 17.48
CA THR A 81 -6.13 -13.66 16.17
C THR A 81 -7.07 -14.85 16.24
N PRO A 82 -8.38 -14.66 15.96
CA PRO A 82 -9.30 -15.78 15.92
C PRO A 82 -8.83 -16.79 14.88
N SER A 83 -8.81 -18.07 15.26
CA SER A 83 -8.45 -19.15 14.35
C SER A 83 -9.39 -19.14 13.15
N PRO A 84 -8.88 -19.14 11.90
CA PRO A 84 -9.74 -19.21 10.73
C PRO A 84 -10.59 -20.47 10.77
N GLY A 85 -11.85 -20.37 10.34
CA GLY A 85 -12.71 -21.54 10.19
C GLY A 85 -12.10 -22.57 9.23
N LEU A 86 -12.52 -23.84 9.36
CA LEU A 86 -11.98 -24.96 8.57
C LEU A 86 -12.03 -24.74 7.05
N PHE A 87 -12.97 -23.93 6.56
CA PHE A 87 -13.13 -23.62 5.13
C PHE A 87 -12.53 -22.26 4.72
N ASP A 88 -11.99 -21.48 5.66
CA ASP A 88 -11.37 -20.19 5.39
C ASP A 88 -9.91 -20.36 4.94
N ILE A 89 -9.74 -20.91 3.73
CA ILE A 89 -8.43 -21.13 3.09
C ILE A 89 -7.70 -19.79 2.92
N ILE A 90 -8.43 -18.73 2.58
CA ILE A 90 -7.88 -17.40 2.32
C ILE A 90 -7.39 -16.76 3.63
N GLY A 91 -8.19 -16.81 4.69
CA GLY A 91 -7.82 -16.34 6.02
C GLY A 91 -6.59 -17.06 6.56
N ARG A 92 -6.51 -18.38 6.38
CA ARG A 92 -5.30 -19.16 6.73
C ARG A 92 -4.06 -18.68 5.97
N ARG A 93 -4.17 -18.42 4.66
CA ARG A 93 -3.02 -17.90 3.89
C ARG A 93 -2.60 -16.50 4.35
N ARG A 94 -3.53 -15.63 4.71
CA ARG A 94 -3.23 -14.30 5.29
C ARG A 94 -2.51 -14.40 6.61
N ILE A 95 -3.01 -15.23 7.52
CA ILE A 95 -2.38 -15.44 8.84
C ILE A 95 -1.00 -16.07 8.67
N SER A 96 -0.87 -17.07 7.80
CA SER A 96 0.42 -17.70 7.52
C SER A 96 1.42 -16.68 6.99
N GLN A 97 1.02 -15.84 6.04
CA GLN A 97 1.90 -14.80 5.50
C GLN A 97 2.25 -13.73 6.54
N TRP A 98 1.29 -13.33 7.38
CA TRP A 98 1.52 -12.38 8.46
C TRP A 98 2.45 -12.94 9.54
N ALA A 99 2.31 -14.22 9.89
CA ALA A 99 3.23 -14.90 10.80
C ALA A 99 4.68 -14.91 10.27
N THR A 100 4.87 -15.06 8.95
CA THR A 100 6.19 -14.98 8.30
C THR A 100 6.85 -13.60 8.41
N LEU A 101 6.08 -12.53 8.62
CA LEU A 101 6.64 -11.18 8.82
C LEU A 101 7.34 -11.01 10.18
N GLY A 102 7.09 -11.91 11.14
CA GLY A 102 7.79 -11.95 12.42
C GLY A 102 7.69 -10.63 13.21
N ASP A 103 8.83 -10.13 13.66
CA ASP A 103 9.01 -8.91 14.45
C ASP A 103 9.25 -7.65 13.58
N MET A 104 8.83 -7.67 12.32
CA MET A 104 8.93 -6.52 11.42
C MET A 104 8.31 -5.27 12.04
N ASP A 105 9.07 -4.18 12.08
CA ASP A 105 8.60 -2.89 12.58
C ASP A 105 7.47 -2.30 11.72
N ALA A 106 6.59 -1.50 12.34
CA ALA A 106 5.48 -0.85 11.65
C ALA A 106 5.96 0.07 10.53
N SER A 107 7.07 0.79 10.71
CA SER A 107 7.63 1.70 9.69
C SER A 107 8.13 0.90 8.49
N LYS A 108 8.80 -0.22 8.74
CA LYS A 108 9.27 -1.13 7.68
C LYS A 108 8.09 -1.74 6.92
N ALA A 109 7.05 -2.17 7.63
CA ALA A 109 5.84 -2.72 7.01
C ALA A 109 5.11 -1.69 6.13
N ARG A 110 5.03 -0.41 6.55
CA ARG A 110 4.47 0.67 5.73
C ARG A 110 5.28 0.89 4.46
N TRP A 111 6.61 0.91 4.55
CA TRP A 111 7.48 1.06 3.39
C TRP A 111 7.32 -0.09 2.40
N GLU A 112 7.40 -1.34 2.88
CA GLU A 112 7.21 -2.53 2.04
C GLU A 112 5.84 -2.52 1.33
N PHE A 113 4.80 -2.02 2.01
CA PHE A 113 3.47 -1.88 1.44
C PHE A 113 3.46 -0.90 0.26
N VAL A 114 3.99 0.31 0.47
CA VAL A 114 4.07 1.35 -0.57
C VAL A 114 4.98 0.90 -1.72
N TYR A 115 6.12 0.29 -1.41
CA TYR A 115 7.08 -0.20 -2.41
C TYR A 115 6.47 -1.28 -3.30
N ARG A 116 5.76 -2.27 -2.73
CA ARG A 116 5.08 -3.29 -3.52
C ARG A 116 4.05 -2.68 -4.46
N ILE A 117 3.29 -1.70 -4.02
CA ILE A 117 2.29 -1.03 -4.89
C ILE A 117 2.97 -0.25 -6.00
N TYR A 118 4.08 0.42 -5.68
CA TYR A 118 4.91 1.11 -6.66
C TYR A 118 5.43 0.15 -7.75
N GLN A 119 5.91 -1.03 -7.38
CA GLN A 119 6.36 -2.05 -8.33
C GLN A 119 5.21 -2.66 -9.14
N LEU A 120 4.07 -2.91 -8.50
CA LEU A 120 2.94 -3.60 -9.10
C LEU A 120 2.13 -2.66 -10.03
N CYS A 121 2.03 -1.37 -9.70
CA CYS A 121 1.16 -0.44 -10.39
C CYS A 121 1.88 0.87 -10.75
N PRO A 122 2.35 1.04 -12.00
CA PRO A 122 2.95 2.29 -12.47
C PRO A 122 2.02 3.51 -12.36
N LEU A 123 0.70 3.29 -12.37
CA LEU A 123 -0.30 4.36 -12.20
C LEU A 123 -0.27 4.98 -10.80
N PHE A 124 0.24 4.25 -9.81
CA PHE A 124 0.38 4.77 -8.46
C PHE A 124 1.34 5.97 -8.41
N THR A 125 2.40 5.96 -9.22
CA THR A 125 3.33 7.10 -9.37
C THR A 125 2.59 8.35 -9.85
N SER A 126 1.79 8.24 -10.90
CA SER A 126 0.99 9.36 -11.40
C SER A 126 -0.03 9.86 -10.37
N TYR A 127 -0.58 8.95 -9.55
CA TYR A 127 -1.47 9.31 -8.44
C TYR A 127 -0.72 10.10 -7.34
N LEU A 128 0.50 9.68 -6.97
CA LEU A 128 1.35 10.39 -6.02
C LEU A 128 1.74 11.78 -6.52
N GLU A 129 2.12 11.91 -7.79
CA GLU A 129 2.42 13.21 -8.40
C GLU A 129 1.22 14.16 -8.36
N ALA A 130 0.04 13.66 -8.75
CA ALA A 130 -1.19 14.45 -8.72
C ALA A 130 -1.55 14.89 -7.30
N TYR A 131 -1.38 14.00 -6.31
CA TYR A 131 -1.59 14.32 -4.90
C TYR A 131 -0.62 15.41 -4.42
N SER A 132 0.68 15.29 -4.71
CA SER A 132 1.69 16.29 -4.33
C SER A 132 1.38 17.66 -4.91
N ARG A 133 1.01 17.73 -6.20
CA ARG A 133 0.62 19.00 -6.85
C ARG A 133 -0.64 19.61 -6.22
N ASN A 134 -1.63 18.80 -5.87
CA ASN A 134 -2.85 19.28 -5.24
C ASN A 134 -2.61 19.77 -3.81
N ALA A 135 -1.77 19.09 -3.04
CA ALA A 135 -1.38 19.52 -1.69
C ALA A 135 -0.69 20.89 -1.70
N LYS A 136 0.22 21.13 -2.65
CA LYS A 136 0.88 22.43 -2.84
C LYS A 136 -0.11 23.55 -3.17
N LYS A 137 -1.07 23.30 -4.07
CA LYS A 137 -2.10 24.28 -4.44
C LYS A 137 -3.03 24.67 -3.29
N GLN A 138 -3.31 23.75 -2.37
CA GLN A 138 -4.14 24.03 -1.20
C GLN A 138 -3.45 24.94 -0.19
N GLN A 139 -2.12 24.81 0.00
CA GLN A 139 -1.35 25.70 0.88
C GLN A 139 -1.29 27.15 0.36
N GLU A 140 -1.19 27.33 -0.96
CA GLU A 140 -1.11 28.66 -1.58
C GLU A 140 -2.44 29.42 -1.52
N SER A 141 -3.57 28.69 -1.56
CA SER A 141 -4.91 29.26 -1.45
C SER A 141 -5.22 29.78 -0.03
N THR A 142 -4.58 29.24 1.01
CA THR A 142 -4.79 29.66 2.41
C THR A 142 -4.00 30.90 2.81
N MET A 143 -3.09 31.39 1.98
CA MET A 143 -2.25 32.58 2.26
C MET A 143 -2.73 33.85 1.54
N THR A 144 -3.77 33.74 0.70
CA THR A 144 -4.31 34.85 -0.11
C THR A 144 -5.71 35.28 0.36
N THR A 145 -6.08 35.02 1.62
CA THR A 145 -7.34 35.53 2.22
C THR A 145 -7.04 36.26 3.51
#